data_AF-A0A4R0P5Y7-F1
#
_entry.id   AF-A0A4R0P5Y7-F1
#
_cell.length_a   1.000
_cell.length_b   1.000
_cell.length_c   1.000
_cell.angle_alpha   90.00
_cell.angle_beta   90.00
_cell.angle_gamma   90.00
#
_symmetry.space_group_name_H-M   'P 1'
#
loop_
_entity.id
_entity.type
_entity.pdbx_description
1 polymer ?
#
loop_
_entity_poly.entity_id
_entity_poly.type
_entity_poly.pdbx_seq_one_letter_code
_entity_poly.pdbx_strand_id
1 'polypeptide(L)'
;MPVSQHGKFVRVQNTYIKIDSIVIVRPKDLVQYDHEDRILSKDFPEIHIETTKGSFPFLFQEFDQRDLALDTLLGIITNSEDL
;
A
#
# COMPACT_ATOMS: atom_id res chain seq x y z
N MET A 1 -1.89 13.77 -4.25
CA MET A 1 -1.12 12.68 -3.62
C MET A 1 -1.88 11.37 -3.79
N PRO A 2 -1.19 10.24 -3.95
CA PRO A 2 -1.82 8.93 -4.14
C PRO A 2 -2.49 8.39 -2.88
N VAL A 3 -2.25 8.99 -1.70
CA VAL A 3 -2.89 8.62 -0.44
C VAL A 3 -3.51 9.86 0.22
N SER A 4 -4.75 9.76 0.70
CA SER A 4 -5.43 10.84 1.45
C SER A 4 -6.49 10.30 2.41
N GLN A 5 -6.70 10.98 3.55
CA GLN A 5 -7.76 10.64 4.50
C GLN A 5 -9.09 11.31 4.11
N HIS A 6 -10.19 10.56 4.22
CA HIS A 6 -11.56 11.01 4.01
C HIS A 6 -12.44 10.48 5.14
N GLY A 7 -12.45 11.19 6.27
CA GLY A 7 -13.16 10.75 7.48
C GLY A 7 -12.61 9.40 7.96
N LYS A 8 -13.49 8.39 8.01
CA LYS A 8 -13.15 7.01 8.46
C LYS A 8 -12.50 6.14 7.38
N PHE A 9 -12.17 6.73 6.23
CA PHE A 9 -11.59 6.02 5.10
C PHE A 9 -10.25 6.62 4.74
N VAL A 10 -9.31 5.77 4.33
CA VAL A 10 -8.13 6.18 3.58
C VAL A 10 -8.36 5.86 2.11
N ARG A 11 -8.12 6.84 1.25
CA ARG A 11 -8.10 6.67 -0.19
C ARG A 11 -6.66 6.34 -0.58
N VAL A 12 -6.46 5.19 -1.22
CA VAL A 12 -5.20 4.81 -1.86
C VAL A 12 -5.49 4.69 -3.36
N GLN A 13 -4.89 5.56 -4.16
CA GLN A 13 -5.19 5.77 -5.58
C GLN A 13 -6.68 6.06 -5.82
N ASN A 14 -7.45 5.09 -6.32
CA ASN A 14 -8.89 5.21 -6.57
C ASN A 14 -9.73 4.31 -5.65
N THR A 15 -9.12 3.68 -4.66
CA THR A 15 -9.77 2.74 -3.75
C THR A 15 -9.91 3.36 -2.36
N TYR A 16 -11.10 3.25 -1.78
CA TYR A 16 -11.37 3.66 -0.40
C TYR A 16 -11.34 2.45 0.51
N ILE A 17 -10.51 2.51 1.55
CA ILE A 17 -10.36 1.46 2.56
C ILE A 17 -10.75 2.05 3.91
N LYS A 18 -11.60 1.34 4.67
CA LYS A 18 -11.98 1.79 6.01
C LYS A 18 -10.79 1.62 6.95
N ILE A 19 -10.40 2.66 7.67
CA ILE A 19 -9.18 2.67 8.49
C ILE A 19 -9.21 1.56 9.55
N ASP A 20 -10.28 1.47 10.33
CA ASP A 20 -10.47 0.43 11.37
C ASP A 20 -10.49 -1.02 10.83
N SER A 21 -10.58 -1.20 9.51
CA SER A 21 -10.54 -2.53 8.90
C SER A 21 -9.14 -2.99 8.52
N ILE A 22 -8.16 -2.07 8.49
CA ILE A 22 -6.77 -2.36 8.12
C ILE A 22 -6.10 -3.10 9.26
N VAL A 23 -5.52 -4.25 8.96
CA VAL A 23 -4.81 -5.10 9.92
C VAL A 23 -3.31 -5.03 9.67
N ILE A 24 -2.89 -5.00 8.40
CA ILE A 24 -1.48 -5.04 8.02
C ILE A 24 -1.25 -4.11 6.83
N VAL A 25 -0.17 -3.33 6.88
CA VAL A 25 0.35 -2.56 5.75
C VAL A 25 1.83 -2.89 5.61
N ARG A 26 2.26 -3.33 4.42
CA ARG A 26 3.67 -3.68 4.16
C ARG A 26 4.08 -3.25 2.76
N PRO A 27 5.29 -2.69 2.58
CA PRO A 27 5.88 -2.60 1.26
C PRO A 27 6.20 -4.01 0.74
N LYS A 28 6.05 -4.22 -0.57
CA LYS A 28 6.53 -5.40 -1.28
C LYS A 28 7.28 -4.97 -2.53
N ASP A 29 8.26 -5.78 -2.89
CA ASP A 29 8.93 -5.71 -4.18
C ASP A 29 8.44 -6.89 -5.01
N LEU A 30 7.78 -6.58 -6.14
CA LEU A 30 7.30 -7.59 -7.07
C LEU A 30 8.43 -8.01 -7.99
N VAL A 31 9.14 -9.07 -7.62
CA VAL A 31 10.15 -9.70 -8.48
C VAL A 31 9.45 -10.62 -9.48
N GLN A 32 9.64 -10.36 -10.77
CA GLN A 32 9.21 -11.31 -11.81
C GLN A 32 10.37 -12.24 -12.15
N TYR A 33 10.11 -13.55 -12.06
CA TYR A 33 11.07 -14.60 -12.43
C TYR A 33 10.68 -15.21 -13.79
N ASP A 34 11.66 -15.56 -14.63
CA ASP A 34 11.43 -16.43 -15.78
C ASP A 34 11.24 -17.90 -15.36
N HIS A 35 10.98 -18.75 -16.35
CA HIS A 35 10.89 -20.20 -16.19
C HIS A 35 12.21 -20.87 -15.77
N GLU A 36 13.32 -20.12 -15.68
CA GLU A 36 14.64 -20.56 -15.21
C GLU A 36 15.03 -19.89 -13.87
N ASP A 37 14.06 -19.33 -13.12
CA ASP A 37 14.25 -18.60 -11.86
C ASP A 37 15.16 -17.36 -11.95
N ARG A 38 15.37 -16.79 -13.15
CA ARG A 38 16.11 -15.54 -13.35
C ARG A 38 15.19 -14.35 -13.29
N ILE A 39 15.68 -13.23 -12.75
CA ILE A 39 14.91 -11.99 -12.64
C ILE A 39 14.67 -11.39 -14.04
N LEU A 40 13.40 -11.34 -14.47
CA LEU A 40 12.95 -10.83 -15.78
C LEU A 40 12.71 -9.32 -15.83
N SER A 41 12.26 -8.73 -14.73
CA SER A 41 11.83 -7.33 -14.65
C SER A 41 12.27 -6.71 -13.33
N LYS A 42 12.64 -5.43 -13.40
CA LYS A 42 12.94 -4.60 -12.24
C LYS A 42 11.68 -4.41 -11.40
N ASP A 43 11.78 -4.85 -10.16
CA ASP A 43 10.98 -4.56 -8.98
C ASP A 43 9.93 -3.46 -9.16
N PHE A 44 8.64 -3.84 -9.21
CA PHE A 44 7.56 -2.85 -9.13
C PHE A 44 7.31 -2.51 -7.66
N PRO A 45 7.38 -1.22 -7.28
CA PRO A 45 7.15 -0.84 -5.90
C PRO A 45 5.67 -1.01 -5.54
N GLU A 46 5.37 -1.91 -4.60
CA GLU A 46 4.00 -2.22 -4.14
C GLU A 46 3.80 -1.83 -2.66
N ILE A 47 2.60 -1.35 -2.31
CA ILE A 47 2.08 -1.41 -0.93
C ILE A 47 0.99 -2.47 -0.88
N HIS A 48 1.17 -3.45 0.00
CA HIS A 48 0.18 -4.47 0.30
C HIS A 48 -0.61 -4.09 1.55
N ILE A 49 -1.93 -3.97 1.42
CA ILE A 49 -2.84 -3.67 2.54
C ILE A 49 -3.74 -4.87 2.79
N GLU A 50 -3.62 -5.45 3.98
CA GLU A 50 -4.52 -6.50 4.45
C GLU A 50 -5.58 -5.89 5.36
N THR A 51 -6.83 -6.25 5.10
CA THR A 51 -7.99 -5.87 5.89
C THR A 51 -8.68 -7.09 6.45
N THR A 52 -9.59 -6.90 7.40
CA THR A 52 -10.46 -7.97 7.91
C THR A 52 -11.33 -8.65 6.84
N LYS A 53 -11.45 -8.06 5.65
CA LYS A 53 -12.27 -8.57 4.54
C LYS A 53 -11.46 -9.11 3.36
N GLY A 54 -10.16 -8.88 3.32
CA GLY A 54 -9.31 -9.25 2.19
C GLY A 54 -8.10 -8.35 2.01
N SER A 55 -7.32 -8.64 0.97
CA SER A 55 -6.02 -8.01 0.74
C SER A 55 -5.99 -7.25 -0.59
N PHE A 56 -5.32 -6.10 -0.60
CA PHE A 56 -5.28 -5.17 -1.72
C PHE A 56 -3.83 -4.78 -2.02
N PRO A 57 -3.29 -5.17 -3.19
CA PRO A 57 -2.00 -4.68 -3.66
C PRO A 57 -2.17 -3.33 -4.39
N PHE A 58 -1.29 -2.38 -4.10
CA PHE A 58 -1.23 -1.07 -4.76
C PHE A 58 0.14 -0.86 -5.39
N LEU A 59 0.18 -0.78 -6.72
CA LEU A 59 1.41 -0.60 -7.49
C LEU A 59 1.72 0.88 -7.69
N PHE A 60 2.99 1.23 -7.58
CA PHE A 60 3.51 2.57 -7.82
C PHE A 60 4.46 2.56 -9.01
N GLN A 61 4.69 3.73 -9.60
CA GLN A 61 5.63 3.86 -10.72
C GLN A 61 7.08 3.91 -10.22
N GLU A 62 7.31 4.56 -9.08
CA GLU A 62 8.64 4.82 -8.52
C GLU A 62 8.69 4.45 -7.04
N PHE A 63 9.86 4.03 -6.56
CA PHE A 63 10.11 3.63 -5.16
C PHE A 63 9.82 4.80 -4.21
N ASP A 64 10.30 6.00 -4.54
CA ASP A 64 10.07 7.21 -3.74
C ASP A 64 8.57 7.54 -3.62
N GLN A 65 7.77 7.28 -4.66
CA GLN A 65 6.32 7.50 -4.60
C GLN A 65 5.62 6.51 -3.69
N ARG A 66 6.05 5.24 -3.71
CA ARG A 66 5.56 4.21 -2.80
C ARG A 66 5.94 4.54 -1.37
N ASP A 67 7.18 4.91 -1.12
CA ASP A 67 7.67 5.14 0.24
C ASP A 67 6.98 6.37 0.85
N LEU A 68 6.82 7.46 0.09
CA LEU A 68 6.01 8.61 0.49
C LEU A 68 4.55 8.24 0.76
N ALA A 69 3.97 7.38 -0.08
CA ALA A 69 2.59 6.91 0.09
C ALA A 69 2.44 6.03 1.34
N LEU A 70 3.44 5.18 1.62
CA LEU A 70 3.50 4.31 2.79
C LEU A 70 3.58 5.15 4.07
N ASP A 71 4.48 6.13 4.12
CA ASP A 71 4.63 7.03 5.26
C ASP A 71 3.34 7.82 5.53
N THR A 72 2.71 8.33 4.47
CA THR A 72 1.43 9.04 4.56
C THR A 72 0.32 8.12 5.09
N LEU A 73 0.26 6.87 4.60
CA LEU A 73 -0.72 5.88 5.01
C LEU A 73 -0.55 5.50 6.48
N LEU A 74 0.69 5.22 6.91
CA LEU A 74 1.00 4.90 8.31
C LEU A 74 0.64 6.07 9.22
N GLY A 75 0.97 7.31 8.83
CA GLY A 75 0.60 8.51 9.59
C GLY A 75 -0.92 8.65 9.78
N ILE A 76 -1.72 8.36 8.74
CA ILE A 76 -3.19 8.37 8.84
C ILE A 76 -3.70 7.29 9.79
N ILE A 77 -3.15 6.07 9.73
CA ILE A 77 -3.57 4.96 10.57
C ILE A 77 -3.26 5.25 12.03
N THR A 78 -2.03 5.66 12.36
CA THR A 78 -1.62 5.94 13.74
C THR A 78 -2.42 7.10 14.35
N ASN A 79 -2.61 8.20 13.62
CA ASN A 79 -3.39 9.34 14.13
C ASN A 79 -4.89 9.03 14.31
N SER A 80 -5.39 7.96 13.69
CA SER A 80 -6.80 7.55 13.83
C SER A 80 -7.04 6.70 15.09
N GLU A 81 -6.00 6.14 15.73
CA GLU A 81 -6.14 5.41 17.00
C GLU A 81 -6.28 6.34 18.20
N ASP A 82 -5.90 7.62 18.07
CA ASP A 82 -5.95 8.64 19.12
C ASP A 82 -7.29 9.44 19.17
N LEU A 83 -8.30 9.06 18.38
CA LEU A 83 -9.63 9.71 18.29
C LEU A 83 -10.76 8.77 18.73
#